data_AF-A5KP87-F1
#
_entry.id   AF-A5KP87-F1
#
_cell.length_a   1.000
_cell.length_b   1.000
_cell.length_c   1.000
_cell.angle_alpha   90.00
_cell.angle_beta   90.00
_cell.angle_gamma   90.00
#
_symmetry.space_group_name_H-M   'P 1'
#
loop_
_entity.id
_entity.type
_entity.pdbx_description
1 polymer ?
#
loop_
_entity_poly.entity_id
_entity_poly.type
_entity_poly.pdbx_seq_one_letter_code
_entity_poly.pdbx_strand_id
1 'polypeptide(L)'
;MFLLLLEVFMDKKVKDLHEKITDVYNTMWVAYKKYLEDGYVRYINDAASDLEKKYQDDPVIMQFIWYQKASWSGPVEQIKEWS
;
A
#
# COMPACT_ATOMS: atom_id res chain seq x y z
N MET A 1 31.74 16.87 11.41
CA MET A 1 31.01 17.14 10.15
C MET A 1 30.49 15.87 9.45
N PHE A 2 31.23 14.76 9.46
CA PHE A 2 30.80 13.49 8.81
C PHE A 2 29.58 12.81 9.46
N LEU A 3 29.47 12.82 10.80
CA LEU A 3 28.33 12.23 11.53
C LEU A 3 27.00 12.96 11.27
N LEU A 4 27.03 14.29 11.21
CA LEU A 4 25.85 15.12 10.93
C LEU A 4 25.28 14.86 9.52
N LEU A 5 26.15 14.60 8.54
CA LEU A 5 25.72 14.26 7.18
C LEU A 5 25.05 12.88 7.11
N LEU A 6 25.50 11.92 7.93
CA LEU A 6 24.90 10.59 8.04
C LEU A 6 23.50 10.64 8.66
N GLU A 7 23.32 11.43 9.73
CA GLU A 7 22.00 11.63 10.37
C GLU A 7 21.00 12.25 9.39
N VAL A 8 21.37 13.36 8.74
CA VAL A 8 20.49 14.02 7.75
C VAL A 8 20.12 13.10 6.59
N PHE A 9 21.06 12.26 6.14
CA PHE A 9 20.81 11.30 5.07
C PHE A 9 19.87 10.16 5.51
N MET A 10 20.01 9.67 6.74
CA MET A 10 19.11 8.67 7.32
C MET A 10 17.69 9.22 7.49
N ASP A 11 17.55 10.44 8.00
CA ASP A 11 16.25 11.10 8.16
C ASP A 11 15.52 11.25 6.84
N LYS A 12 16.25 11.65 5.78
CA LYS A 12 15.67 11.74 4.44
C LYS A 12 15.16 10.39 3.95
N LYS A 13 15.95 9.32 4.08
CA LYS A 13 15.53 7.97 3.65
C LYS A 13 14.31 7.48 4.41
N VAL A 14 14.27 7.71 5.72
CA VAL A 14 13.14 7.31 6.57
C VAL A 14 11.88 8.07 6.17
N LYS A 15 12.00 9.37 5.91
CA LYS A 15 10.89 10.20 5.43
C LYS A 15 10.38 9.72 4.06
N ASP A 16 11.28 9.51 3.10
CA ASP A 16 10.92 9.03 1.75
C ASP A 16 10.21 7.67 1.83
N LEU A 17 10.67 6.76 2.70
CA LEU A 17 10.01 5.47 2.92
C LEU A 17 8.63 5.64 3.55
N HIS A 18 8.50 6.50 4.56
CA HIS A 18 7.23 6.78 5.23
C HIS A 18 6.18 7.35 4.27
N GLU A 19 6.56 8.27 3.39
CA GLU A 19 5.68 8.85 2.39
C GLU A 19 5.13 7.79 1.43
N LYS A 20 5.99 6.87 0.96
CA LYS A 20 5.58 5.75 0.10
C LYS A 20 4.65 4.77 0.82
N ILE A 21 4.95 4.40 2.06
CA ILE A 21 4.09 3.53 2.88
C ILE A 21 2.72 4.19 3.09
N THR A 22 2.70 5.48 3.38
CA THR A 22 1.48 6.25 3.60
C THR A 22 0.62 6.33 2.33
N ASP A 23 1.24 6.54 1.17
CA ASP A 23 0.56 6.53 -0.12
C ASP A 23 -0.12 5.18 -0.40
N VAL A 24 0.60 4.07 -0.22
CA VAL A 24 0.06 2.71 -0.36
C VAL A 24 -1.12 2.49 0.59
N TYR A 25 -0.96 2.77 1.89
CA TYR A 25 -2.02 2.57 2.88
C TYR A 25 -3.27 3.39 2.57
N ASN A 26 -3.11 4.68 2.27
CA ASN A 26 -4.24 5.56 1.99
C ASN A 26 -5.00 5.13 0.72
N THR A 27 -4.26 4.68 -0.30
CA THR A 27 -4.84 4.17 -1.54
C THR A 27 -5.67 2.91 -1.30
N MET A 28 -5.13 1.95 -0.54
CA MET A 28 -5.86 0.73 -0.15
C MET A 28 -7.08 1.04 0.71
N TRP A 29 -6.98 2.00 1.64
CA TRP A 29 -8.11 2.43 2.48
C TRP A 29 -9.26 3.03 1.65
N VAL A 30 -8.94 3.86 0.65
CA VAL A 30 -9.96 4.41 -0.26
C VAL A 30 -10.63 3.30 -1.06
N ALA A 31 -9.88 2.32 -1.55
CA ALA A 31 -10.43 1.18 -2.27
C ALA A 31 -11.35 0.32 -1.39
N TYR A 32 -10.96 0.07 -0.14
CA TYR A 32 -11.80 -0.63 0.83
C TYR A 32 -13.12 0.10 1.10
N LYS A 33 -13.10 1.44 1.24
CA LYS A 33 -14.34 2.21 1.40
C LYS A 33 -15.29 2.06 0.22
N LYS A 34 -14.77 2.01 -1.01
CA LYS A 34 -15.60 1.73 -2.21
C LYS A 34 -16.17 0.33 -2.18
N TYR A 35 -15.39 -0.67 -1.76
CA TYR A 35 -15.89 -2.02 -1.56
C TYR A 35 -17.08 -2.06 -0.58
N LEU A 36 -17.06 -1.27 0.49
CA LEU A 36 -18.19 -1.22 1.44
C LEU A 36 -19.49 -0.69 0.83
N GLU A 37 -19.44 0.01 -0.31
CA GLU A 37 -20.63 0.56 -0.97
C GLU A 37 -21.39 -0.48 -1.80
N ASP A 38 -20.69 -1.39 -2.49
CA ASP A 38 -21.29 -2.33 -3.46
C ASP A 38 -20.77 -3.78 -3.39
N GLY A 39 -19.81 -4.07 -2.50
CA GLY A 39 -19.26 -5.40 -2.28
C GLY A 39 -18.37 -5.94 -3.41
N TYR A 40 -17.86 -5.10 -4.32
CA TYR A 40 -16.96 -5.55 -5.38
C TYR A 40 -15.48 -5.47 -4.99
N VAL A 41 -14.84 -6.63 -4.82
CA VAL A 41 -13.41 -6.73 -4.47
C VAL A 41 -12.48 -6.14 -5.54
N ARG A 42 -12.98 -5.95 -6.77
CA ARG A 42 -12.22 -5.39 -7.90
C ARG A 42 -11.55 -4.06 -7.54
N TYR A 43 -12.18 -3.20 -6.73
CA TYR A 43 -11.58 -1.91 -6.38
C TYR A 43 -10.26 -2.06 -5.63
N ILE A 44 -10.14 -3.06 -4.76
CA ILE A 44 -8.92 -3.36 -4.02
C ILE A 44 -7.86 -3.92 -4.97
N ASN A 45 -8.25 -4.82 -5.89
CA ASN A 45 -7.33 -5.39 -6.88
C ASN A 45 -6.82 -4.36 -7.90
N ASP A 46 -7.70 -3.47 -8.36
CA ASP A 46 -7.36 -2.38 -9.28
C ASP A 46 -6.40 -1.39 -8.60
N ALA A 47 -6.71 -0.97 -7.36
CA ALA A 47 -5.86 -0.09 -6.59
C ALA A 47 -4.47 -0.69 -6.33
N ALA A 48 -4.39 -1.98 -6.00
CA ALA A 48 -3.11 -2.67 -5.85
C ALA A 48 -2.34 -2.73 -7.17
N SER A 49 -3.02 -3.00 -8.30
CA SER A 49 -2.38 -3.05 -9.63
C SER A 49 -1.83 -1.67 -10.06
N ASP A 50 -2.56 -0.60 -9.77
CA ASP A 50 -2.11 0.77 -10.02
C ASP A 50 -0.88 1.13 -9.16
N LEU A 51 -0.86 0.72 -7.89
CA LEU A 51 0.30 0.89 -7.01
C LEU A 51 1.51 0.05 -7.47
N GLU A 52 1.30 -1.20 -7.89
CA GLU A 52 2.34 -2.07 -8.44
C GLU A 52 2.99 -1.42 -9.67
N LYS A 53 2.19 -0.82 -10.56
CA LYS A 53 2.71 -0.07 -11.71
C LYS A 53 3.47 1.19 -11.30
N LYS A 54 2.96 1.94 -10.31
CA LYS A 54 3.59 3.18 -9.81
C LYS A 54 4.95 2.91 -9.17
N TYR A 55 5.08 1.81 -8.43
CA TYR A 55 6.27 1.45 -7.66
C TYR A 55 7.06 0.29 -8.25
N GLN A 56 6.89 -0.03 -9.53
CA GLN A 56 7.50 -1.21 -10.18
C GLN A 56 9.02 -1.30 -10.03
N ASP A 57 9.71 -0.16 -9.92
CA ASP A 57 11.17 -0.08 -9.76
C ASP A 57 11.64 -0.03 -8.29
N ASP A 58 10.71 -0.09 -7.32
CA ASP A 58 10.99 -0.07 -5.89
C ASP A 58 10.61 -1.44 -5.25
N PRO A 59 11.56 -2.40 -5.17
CA PRO A 59 11.25 -3.78 -4.77
C PRO A 59 10.74 -3.88 -3.32
N VAL A 60 11.16 -2.98 -2.43
CA VAL A 60 10.71 -2.97 -1.03
C VAL A 60 9.25 -2.55 -0.96
N ILE A 61 8.89 -1.50 -1.69
CA ILE A 61 7.50 -1.04 -1.75
C ILE A 61 6.62 -2.02 -2.51
N MET A 62 7.12 -2.65 -3.58
CA MET A 62 6.41 -3.73 -4.29
C MET A 62 6.03 -4.88 -3.36
N GLN A 63 6.98 -5.34 -2.53
CA GLN A 63 6.70 -6.38 -1.54
C GLN A 63 5.64 -5.92 -0.52
N PHE A 64 5.73 -4.66 -0.08
CA PHE A 64 4.75 -4.09 0.84
C PHE A 64 3.34 -4.02 0.23
N ILE A 65 3.21 -3.61 -1.04
CA ILE A 65 1.93 -3.60 -1.76
C ILE A 65 1.34 -5.00 -1.86
N TRP A 66 2.16 -6.01 -2.15
CA TRP A 66 1.69 -7.39 -2.22
C TRP A 66 1.09 -7.88 -0.89
N TYR A 67 1.74 -7.56 0.24
CA TYR A 67 1.19 -7.85 1.56
C TYR A 67 -0.11 -7.11 1.85
N GLN A 68 -0.20 -5.84 1.47
CA GLN A 68 -1.44 -5.08 1.62
C GLN A 68 -2.57 -5.73 0.82
N LYS A 69 -2.35 -5.98 -0.47
CA LYS A 69 -3.33 -6.66 -1.34
C LYS A 69 -3.87 -7.93 -0.68
N ALA A 70 -2.98 -8.82 -0.24
CA ALA A 70 -3.37 -10.06 0.44
C ALA A 70 -4.19 -9.79 1.72
N SER A 71 -3.78 -8.83 2.56
CA SER A 71 -4.47 -8.51 3.81
C SER A 71 -5.84 -7.84 3.63
N TRP A 72 -6.07 -7.17 2.50
CA TRP A 72 -7.34 -6.50 2.21
C TRP A 72 -8.27 -7.40 1.40
N SER A 73 -7.80 -8.00 0.30
CA SER A 73 -8.63 -8.78 -0.61
C SER A 73 -9.04 -10.14 -0.04
N GLY A 74 -8.11 -10.81 0.67
CA GLY A 74 -8.36 -12.15 1.21
C GLY A 74 -9.51 -12.20 2.22
N PRO A 75 -9.51 -11.34 3.26
CA PRO A 75 -10.59 -11.34 4.24
C PRO A 75 -11.93 -10.86 3.69
N VAL A 76 -11.96 -9.82 2.85
CA VAL A 76 -13.23 -9.28 2.36
C VAL A 76 -13.95 -10.23 1.40
N GLU A 77 -13.20 -11.01 0.61
CA GLU A 77 -13.76 -12.05 -0.24
C GLU A 77 -14.47 -13.12 0.60
N GLN A 78 -13.91 -13.49 1.74
CA GLN A 78 -14.53 -14.44 2.69
C GLN A 78 -15.75 -13.84 3.41
N ILE A 79 -15.74 -12.54 3.74
CA ILE A 79 -16.90 -11.87 4.38
C ILE A 79 -18.10 -11.86 3.44
N LYS A 80 -17.89 -11.67 2.13
CA LYS A 80 -18.97 -11.70 1.14
C LYS A 80 -19.66 -13.06 1.04
N GLU A 81 -18.95 -14.15 1.33
CA GLU A 81 -19.54 -15.49 1.37
C GLU A 81 -20.44 -15.70 2.61
N TRP A 82 -20.40 -14.80 3.60
CA TRP A 82 -21.20 -14.89 4.83
C TRP A 82 -22.46 -14.02 4.81
N SER A 83 -22.63 -13.17 3.80
CA SER A 83 -23.80 -12.28 3.60
C SER A 83 -24.81 -12.85 2.63
#